data_AF-C3ZDM6-F1
#
_entry.id   AF-C3ZDM6-F1
#
_cell.length_a   1.000
_cell.length_b   1.000
_cell.length_c   1.000
_cell.angle_alpha   90.00
_cell.angle_beta   90.00
_cell.angle_gamma   90.00
#
_symmetry.space_group_name_H-M   'P 1'
#
loop_
_entity.id
_entity.type
_entity.pdbx_description
1 polymer ?
#
loop_
_entity_poly.entity_id
_entity_poly.type
_entity_poly.pdbx_seq_one_letter_code
_entity_poly.pdbx_strand_id
1 'polypeptide(L)'
;PKRHTCQDCGFSTIYRCVLVRHMSIHTGKRQFTCDVEGCNYRATNKHHLTVHMRKHTSERPSKAFPCDRCDYRAAQEISITRHMRIHAK
;
A
#
# COMPACT_ATOMS: atom_id res chain seq x y z
N PRO A 1 19.98 -16.79 9.69
CA PRO A 1 19.50 -15.39 9.80
C PRO A 1 18.67 -15.19 11.08
N LYS A 2 19.07 -14.24 11.94
CA LYS A 2 18.32 -13.88 13.14
C LYS A 2 16.96 -13.31 12.74
N ARG A 3 15.88 -13.83 13.33
CA ARG A 3 14.53 -13.30 13.12
C ARG A 3 14.20 -12.22 14.14
N HIS A 4 13.38 -11.28 13.70
CA HIS A 4 12.81 -10.20 14.48
C HIS A 4 11.32 -10.50 14.69
N THR A 5 10.94 -10.82 15.92
CA THR A 5 9.58 -11.23 16.28
C THR A 5 8.87 -10.13 17.06
N CYS A 6 7.64 -9.84 16.69
CA CYS A 6 6.71 -8.99 17.43
C CYS A 6 6.16 -9.78 18.62
N GLN A 7 6.26 -9.20 19.81
CA GLN A 7 5.78 -9.85 21.04
C GLN A 7 4.26 -9.74 21.20
N ASP A 8 3.62 -8.76 20.57
CA ASP A 8 2.18 -8.51 20.73
C ASP A 8 1.31 -9.47 19.90
N CYS A 9 1.82 -9.99 18.78
CA CYS A 9 1.03 -10.84 17.89
C CYS A 9 1.81 -11.99 17.23
N GLY A 10 3.06 -12.24 17.64
CA GLY A 10 3.89 -13.33 17.12
C GLY A 10 4.39 -13.17 15.68
N PHE A 11 4.10 -12.05 15.01
CA PHE A 11 4.60 -11.78 13.65
C PHE A 11 6.13 -11.79 13.62
N SER A 12 6.74 -12.50 12.68
CA SER A 12 8.19 -12.64 12.60
C SER A 12 8.72 -12.36 11.19
N THR A 13 9.85 -11.66 11.12
CA THR A 13 10.51 -11.29 9.86
C THR A 13 12.02 -11.30 10.01
N ILE A 14 12.76 -11.55 8.93
CA ILE A 14 14.23 -11.47 8.92
C ILE A 14 14.72 -10.01 8.83
N TYR A 15 13.86 -9.07 8.50
CA TYR A 15 14.22 -7.67 8.28
C TYR A 15 13.78 -6.78 9.45
N ARG A 16 14.74 -6.19 10.18
CA ARG A 16 14.44 -5.28 11.31
C ARG A 16 13.51 -4.13 10.92
N CYS A 17 13.72 -3.52 9.75
CA CYS A 17 12.87 -2.42 9.26
C CYS A 17 11.40 -2.84 9.06
N VAL A 18 11.17 -4.11 8.71
CA VAL A 18 9.81 -4.66 8.57
C VAL A 18 9.16 -4.84 9.94
N LEU A 19 9.90 -5.30 10.96
CA LEU A 19 9.38 -5.38 12.33
C LEU A 19 9.04 -3.96 12.86
N VAL A 20 9.94 -2.99 12.69
CA VAL A 20 9.69 -1.60 13.14
C VAL A 20 8.44 -1.03 12.47
N ARG A 21 8.29 -1.21 11.14
CA ARG A 21 7.08 -0.82 10.42
C ARG A 21 5.86 -1.57 10.93
N HIS A 22 5.98 -2.87 11.20
CA HIS A 22 4.88 -3.68 11.72
C HIS A 22 4.36 -3.13 13.05
N MET A 23 5.21 -2.66 13.96
CA MET A 23 4.77 -2.07 15.25
C MET A 23 3.85 -0.84 15.09
N SER A 24 3.80 -0.21 13.92
CA SER A 24 2.83 0.85 13.64
C SER A 24 1.36 0.38 13.67
N ILE A 25 1.09 -0.92 13.47
CA ILE A 25 -0.27 -1.47 13.54
C ILE A 25 -0.79 -1.53 14.98
N HIS A 26 0.10 -1.84 15.93
CA HIS A 26 -0.24 -1.95 17.35
C HIS A 26 -0.32 -0.57 18.00
N THR A 27 0.63 0.30 17.66
CA THR A 27 0.70 1.65 18.24
C THR A 27 -0.21 2.66 17.56
N GLY A 28 -0.82 2.32 16.43
CA GLY A 28 -1.58 3.25 15.58
C GLY A 28 -0.74 4.41 15.00
N LYS A 29 0.59 4.39 15.17
CA LYS A 29 1.47 5.48 14.74
C LYS A 29 1.53 5.56 13.21
N ARG A 30 0.83 6.54 12.65
CA ARG A 30 0.90 6.90 11.23
C ARG A 30 1.79 8.13 11.06
N GLN A 31 3.07 7.86 10.82
CA GLN A 31 4.15 8.85 10.77
C GLN A 31 4.18 9.68 9.48
N PHE A 32 3.50 9.23 8.43
CA PHE A 32 3.54 9.88 7.12
C PHE A 32 2.19 10.54 6.86
N THR A 33 2.15 11.87 6.79
CA THR A 33 0.95 12.67 6.55
C THR A 33 0.89 13.07 5.08
N CYS A 34 -0.33 13.12 4.53
CA CYS A 34 -0.57 13.81 3.27
C CYS A 34 -0.43 15.33 3.50
N ASP A 35 0.19 16.01 2.55
CA ASP A 35 0.45 17.45 2.52
C ASP A 35 -0.55 18.21 1.62
N VAL A 36 -1.55 17.52 1.08
CA VAL A 36 -2.61 18.14 0.28
C VAL A 36 -3.65 18.75 1.20
N GLU A 37 -3.90 20.05 0.99
CA GLU A 37 -4.92 20.81 1.71
C GLU A 37 -6.28 20.12 1.66
N GLY A 38 -6.92 19.97 2.83
CA GLY A 38 -8.19 19.24 2.97
C GLY A 38 -8.07 17.71 3.00
N CYS A 39 -6.86 17.13 2.88
CA CYS A 39 -6.66 15.69 2.97
C CYS A 39 -6.07 15.25 4.32
N ASN A 40 -6.86 14.55 5.13
CA ASN A 40 -6.44 14.03 6.44
C ASN A 40 -5.78 12.62 6.38
N TYR A 41 -5.31 12.19 5.21
CA TYR A 41 -4.74 10.84 5.07
C TYR A 41 -3.40 10.72 5.76
N ARG A 42 -3.24 9.61 6.50
CA ARG A 42 -1.99 9.26 7.19
C ARG A 42 -1.61 7.81 6.90
N ALA A 43 -0.35 7.58 6.55
CA ALA A 43 0.24 6.29 6.25
C ALA A 43 1.22 5.83 7.33
N THR A 44 1.36 4.51 7.44
CA THR A 44 2.34 3.84 8.29
C THR A 44 3.73 3.74 7.66
N ASN A 45 3.83 3.96 6.34
CA ASN A 45 5.10 3.94 5.61
C ASN A 45 5.07 4.90 4.40
N LYS A 46 6.26 5.29 3.92
CA LYS A 46 6.43 6.17 2.75
C LYS A 46 5.77 5.62 1.48
N HIS A 47 5.90 4.32 1.21
CA HIS A 47 5.35 3.69 0.00
C HIS A 47 3.82 3.88 -0.11
N HIS A 48 3.10 3.68 0.99
CA HIS A 48 1.65 3.92 1.05
C HIS A 48 1.30 5.41 0.86
N LEU A 49 2.10 6.33 1.40
CA LEU A 49 1.91 7.76 1.16
C LEU A 49 2.12 8.09 -0.34
N THR A 50 3.22 7.65 -0.94
CA THR A 50 3.49 7.86 -2.38
C THR A 50 2.37 7.33 -3.26
N VAL A 51 1.87 6.12 -2.95
CA VAL A 51 0.73 5.53 -3.63
C VAL A 51 -0.53 6.39 -3.46
N HIS A 52 -0.79 6.89 -2.26
CA HIS A 52 -1.92 7.75 -1.97
C HIS A 52 -1.85 9.07 -2.73
N MET A 53 -0.67 9.69 -2.82
CA MET A 53 -0.48 10.96 -3.53
C MET A 53 -0.89 10.91 -5.01
N ARG A 54 -0.83 9.71 -5.63
CA ARG A 54 -1.32 9.50 -7.02
C ARG A 54 -2.82 9.79 -7.20
N LYS A 55 -3.59 9.90 -6.11
CA LYS A 55 -5.01 10.28 -6.15
C LYS A 55 -5.22 11.79 -6.27
N HIS A 56 -4.26 12.57 -5.79
CA HIS A 56 -4.33 14.03 -5.79
C HIS A 56 -3.74 14.62 -7.06
N THR A 57 -2.69 13.99 -7.58
CA THR A 57 -2.16 14.32 -8.90
C THR A 57 -3.18 13.86 -9.95
N SER A 58 -3.73 14.79 -10.74
CA SER A 58 -4.52 14.47 -11.95
C SER A 58 -3.71 13.73 -13.03
N GLU A 59 -2.45 13.39 -12.74
CA GLU A 59 -1.72 12.34 -13.41
C GLU A 59 -2.48 11.02 -13.25
N ARG A 60 -3.41 10.79 -14.18
CA ARG A 60 -3.69 9.45 -14.69
C ARG A 60 -2.34 8.76 -14.79
N PRO A 61 -2.07 7.68 -14.04
CA PRO A 61 -0.74 7.10 -14.04
C PRO A 61 -0.37 6.86 -15.50
N SER A 62 0.77 7.38 -15.94
CA SER A 62 1.24 7.31 -17.33
C SER A 62 1.15 5.89 -17.90
N LYS A 63 1.24 4.89 -17.00
CA LYS A 63 0.77 3.53 -17.18
C LYS A 63 -0.46 3.25 -16.32
N ALA A 64 -1.66 3.44 -16.87
CA ALA A 64 -2.82 2.72 -16.39
C ALA A 64 -2.71 1.28 -16.88
N PHE A 65 -2.84 0.32 -15.97
CA PHE A 65 -2.77 -1.10 -16.26
C PHE A 65 -4.14 -1.51 -16.82
N PRO A 66 -4.25 -1.88 -18.12
CA PRO A 66 -5.50 -2.37 -18.67
C PRO A 66 -5.76 -3.82 -18.25
N CYS A 67 -7.03 -4.21 -18.23
CA CYS A 67 -7.41 -5.61 -18.24
C CYS A 67 -7.45 -6.10 -19.69
N ASP A 68 -6.92 -7.29 -19.95
CA ASP A 68 -6.92 -7.86 -21.31
C ASP A 68 -8.26 -8.51 -21.70
N ARG A 69 -9.26 -8.52 -20.80
CA ARG A 69 -10.54 -9.21 -20.98
C ARG A 69 -11.76 -8.27 -20.95
N CYS A 70 -11.59 -7.03 -20.51
CA CYS A 70 -12.66 -6.03 -20.49
C CYS A 70 -12.08 -4.61 -20.38
N ASP A 71 -12.94 -3.60 -20.43
CA ASP A 71 -12.52 -2.18 -20.41
C ASP A 71 -12.04 -1.68 -19.03
N TYR A 72 -11.92 -2.56 -18.04
CA TYR A 72 -11.42 -2.18 -16.73
C TYR A 72 -9.95 -1.77 -16.80
N ARG A 73 -9.61 -0.65 -16.17
CA ARG A 73 -8.23 -0.16 -16.04
C ARG A 73 -7.97 0.22 -14.60
N ALA A 74 -6.77 -0.06 -14.11
CA ALA A 74 -6.38 0.32 -12.77
C ALA A 74 -5.13 1.18 -12.74
N ALA A 75 -5.04 2.01 -11.71
CA ALA A 75 -3.86 2.82 -11.42
C ALA A 75 -2.68 2.00 -10.86
N GLN A 76 -2.90 0.72 -10.55
CA GLN A 76 -1.95 -0.16 -9.90
C GLN A 76 -2.07 -1.58 -10.43
N GLU A 77 -0.94 -2.23 -10.64
CA GLU A 77 -0.85 -3.63 -11.09
C GLU A 77 -1.60 -4.57 -10.14
N ILE A 78 -1.41 -4.44 -8.82
CA ILE A 78 -2.10 -5.29 -7.82
C ILE A 78 -3.63 -5.21 -7.93
N SER A 79 -4.15 -4.06 -8.37
CA SER A 79 -5.58 -3.90 -8.60
C SER A 79 -6.05 -4.68 -9.83
N ILE A 80 -5.25 -4.74 -10.90
CA ILE A 80 -5.51 -5.64 -12.04
C ILE A 80 -5.38 -7.10 -11.63
N THR A 81 -4.31 -7.51 -10.94
CA THR A 81 -4.14 -8.90 -10.48
C THR A 81 -5.34 -9.37 -9.65
N ARG A 82 -5.86 -8.51 -8.77
CA ARG A 82 -7.07 -8.80 -8.00
C ARG A 82 -8.32 -8.82 -8.88
N HIS A 83 -8.45 -7.87 -9.81
CA HIS A 83 -9.56 -7.81 -10.75
C HIS A 83 -9.65 -9.08 -11.61
N MET A 84 -8.52 -9.63 -12.09
CA MET A 84 -8.53 -10.84 -12.93
C MET A 84 -9.23 -12.05 -12.28
N ARG A 85 -9.41 -12.06 -10.95
CA ARG A 85 -10.18 -13.09 -10.24
C ARG A 85 -11.65 -13.12 -10.64
N ILE A 86 -12.22 -12.01 -11.12
CA ILE A 86 -13.61 -11.99 -11.61
C ILE A 86 -13.76 -12.75 -12.93
N HIS A 87 -12.69 -12.82 -13.72
CA HIS A 87 -12.63 -13.52 -15.01
C HIS A 87 -12.14 -14.96 -14.86
N ALA A 88 -11.80 -15.39 -13.65
CA ALA A 88 -11.37 -16.76 -13.34
C ALA A 88 -12.55 -17.69 -13.02
N LYS A 89 -13.79 -17.20 -13.22
CA LYS A 89 -15.03 -17.99 -13.17
C LYS A 89 -15.41 -18.47 -14.56
#